data_AF-A0A3C1FEW5-F1
#
_entry.id   AF-A0A3C1FEW5-F1
#
_cell.length_a   1.000
_cell.length_b   1.000
_cell.length_c   1.000
_cell.angle_alpha   90.00
_cell.angle_beta   90.00
_cell.angle_gamma   90.00
#
_symmetry.space_group_name_H-M   'P 1'
#
loop_
_entity.id
_entity.type
_entity.pdbx_description
1 polymer ?
#
loop_
_entity_poly.entity_id
_entity_poly.type
_entity_poly.pdbx_seq_one_letter_code
_entity_poly.pdbx_strand_id
1 'polypeptide(L)'
;RPSTSSGNATSTSPGDEPRNSARPETNDADPDLKARWLSLSKPGPIAAYHDRSDGGLWAAACEMAFAGATGLELEVTDLASLFSEELGVLLAVHPENEAEVLRVLADHGLADLTSVVGLTTPDRRVHVRATGGEELLNEDLRDLAQAWDEVSWRMTKLRDNPECADEEHAAFGADTPGLVTEPTYDPTDDIAAPFINTGARPVVAILREQGVNSHVETAYAFAAAGFDSYDVHMTDLQNGRFDLGDAIGLVAGGGFSYGDTLGAGEGWARSILFNPALTEAFAAFFARPDTFGLGICNGCQMFAAVADIIPGAEAWPVFTRNRSEQFEGRLSQVEILDSPSLFFAGMAGSKLPVAVAHGEGLADFSVRGDLASVVRAGRFIDAFGNPATTYPANPNGSPDGLTAVTTIDGRFTAMMPHPERVARNAQLSLTPAPVGQESPWQRMFRNARVWVD
;
A
#
# COMPACT_ATOMS: atom_id res chain seq x y z
N ARG A 1 -2.39 36.49 -71.95
CA ARG A 1 -1.08 37.10 -71.59
C ARG A 1 -1.23 37.78 -70.24
N PRO A 2 -0.28 37.65 -69.31
CA PRO A 2 0.67 36.55 -69.14
C PRO A 2 0.71 36.04 -67.65
N SER A 3 1.12 34.78 -67.39
CA SER A 3 2.38 34.38 -66.67
C SER A 3 2.42 34.71 -65.16
N THR A 4 2.97 33.95 -64.20
CA THR A 4 3.76 32.69 -64.11
C THR A 4 3.78 32.27 -62.60
N SER A 5 4.28 31.13 -62.11
CA SER A 5 4.96 29.97 -62.72
C SER A 5 4.82 28.68 -61.89
N SER A 6 4.94 27.56 -62.59
CA SER A 6 5.43 26.22 -62.22
C SER A 6 6.50 26.11 -61.12
N GLY A 7 6.52 24.96 -60.41
CA GLY A 7 7.62 24.60 -59.50
C GLY A 7 7.46 23.27 -58.74
N ASN A 8 7.14 22.16 -59.42
CA ASN A 8 7.24 20.82 -58.83
C ASN A 8 8.56 20.18 -59.32
N ALA A 9 9.49 19.86 -58.41
CA ALA A 9 10.77 19.26 -58.75
C ALA A 9 11.26 18.33 -57.63
N THR A 10 11.41 17.05 -57.97
CA THR A 10 12.03 16.01 -57.15
C THR A 10 13.53 15.87 -57.45
N SER A 11 14.21 14.99 -56.71
CA SER A 11 15.60 14.52 -56.91
C SER A 11 16.69 15.47 -56.36
N THR A 12 17.81 15.03 -55.79
CA THR A 12 18.39 13.68 -55.57
C THR A 12 19.19 13.64 -54.25
N SER A 13 19.28 12.48 -53.59
CA SER A 13 20.28 12.21 -52.55
C SER A 13 21.72 12.29 -53.10
N PRO A 14 22.72 12.56 -52.24
CA PRO A 14 23.69 11.51 -51.94
C PRO A 14 24.13 11.48 -50.47
N GLY A 15 24.38 10.28 -49.92
CA GLY A 15 24.91 10.13 -48.56
C GLY A 15 24.56 8.79 -47.90
N ASP A 16 25.05 7.68 -48.45
CA ASP A 16 25.12 6.43 -47.69
C ASP A 16 26.20 6.55 -46.60
N GLU A 17 25.78 6.74 -45.35
CA GLU A 17 26.58 6.34 -44.19
C GLU A 17 25.90 5.14 -43.52
N PRO A 18 26.61 4.00 -43.36
CA PRO A 18 26.04 2.84 -42.69
C PRO A 18 25.89 3.17 -41.20
N ARG A 19 24.64 3.27 -40.71
CA ARG A 19 24.33 3.29 -39.28
C ARG A 19 24.57 1.91 -38.66
N ASN A 20 25.84 1.53 -38.56
CA ASN A 20 26.28 0.43 -37.73
C ASN A 20 26.90 0.98 -36.44
N SER A 21 26.04 1.38 -35.52
CA SER A 21 26.30 1.20 -34.10
C SER A 21 24.97 0.82 -33.45
N ALA A 22 24.81 -0.47 -33.17
CA ALA A 22 23.92 -0.86 -32.10
C ALA A 22 24.38 -0.08 -30.86
N ARG A 23 23.50 0.76 -30.29
CA ARG A 23 23.69 1.13 -28.89
C ARG A 23 23.62 -0.19 -28.12
N PRO A 24 24.61 -0.53 -27.28
CA PRO A 24 24.42 -1.63 -26.37
C PRO A 24 23.21 -1.26 -25.51
N GLU A 25 22.17 -2.09 -25.55
CA GLU A 25 21.18 -2.11 -24.48
C GLU A 25 21.96 -2.45 -23.21
N THR A 26 22.05 -1.51 -22.27
CA THR A 26 22.75 -1.68 -20.99
C THR A 26 21.90 -2.57 -20.08
N ASN A 27 21.78 -3.84 -20.45
CA ASN A 27 21.08 -4.89 -19.70
C ASN A 27 21.96 -6.13 -19.45
N ASP A 28 23.21 -6.11 -19.90
CA ASP A 28 24.26 -7.00 -19.41
C ASP A 28 24.86 -6.39 -18.14
N ALA A 29 24.12 -6.47 -17.04
CA ALA A 29 24.74 -6.47 -15.73
C ALA A 29 25.71 -7.66 -15.70
N ASP A 30 27.00 -7.40 -15.52
CA ASP A 30 28.06 -8.41 -15.53
C ASP A 30 27.60 -9.66 -14.75
N PRO A 31 27.55 -10.86 -15.36
CA PRO A 31 27.10 -12.08 -14.70
C PRO A 31 27.84 -12.34 -13.38
N ASP A 32 29.09 -11.91 -13.32
CA ASP A 32 29.93 -11.92 -12.13
C ASP A 32 29.42 -10.93 -11.07
N LEU A 33 29.02 -9.71 -11.42
CA LEU A 33 28.42 -8.73 -10.50
C LEU A 33 27.09 -9.21 -9.92
N LYS A 34 26.26 -9.87 -10.74
CA LYS A 34 25.02 -10.51 -10.27
C LYS A 34 25.30 -11.69 -9.33
N ALA A 35 26.33 -12.50 -9.62
CA ALA A 35 26.76 -13.58 -8.73
C ALA A 35 27.38 -13.05 -7.42
N ARG A 36 28.18 -11.97 -7.48
CA ARG A 36 28.74 -11.24 -6.32
C ARG A 36 27.62 -10.81 -5.38
N TRP A 37 26.60 -10.11 -5.90
CA TRP A 37 25.44 -9.69 -5.12
C TRP A 37 24.67 -10.88 -4.50
N LEU A 38 24.38 -11.91 -5.30
CA LEU A 38 23.68 -13.11 -4.83
C LEU A 38 24.47 -13.94 -3.78
N SER A 39 25.80 -13.80 -3.74
CA SER A 39 26.63 -14.44 -2.72
C SER A 39 26.47 -13.80 -1.34
N LEU A 40 26.24 -12.48 -1.31
CA LEU A 40 26.01 -11.67 -0.11
C LEU A 40 24.52 -11.65 0.29
N SER A 41 23.58 -11.84 -0.65
CA SER A 41 22.13 -11.78 -0.42
C SER A 41 21.52 -13.06 0.19
N LYS A 42 22.32 -13.93 0.81
CA LYS A 42 21.79 -14.95 1.73
C LYS A 42 21.30 -14.25 3.01
N PRO A 43 20.28 -14.75 3.72
CA PRO A 43 19.86 -14.15 4.98
C PRO A 43 21.03 -14.17 5.99
N GLY A 44 21.49 -13.00 6.45
CA GLY A 44 22.54 -12.89 7.46
C GLY A 44 23.37 -11.59 7.45
N PRO A 45 24.21 -11.31 6.43
CA PRO A 45 25.35 -10.41 6.60
C PRO A 45 25.05 -8.92 6.36
N ILE A 46 24.18 -8.61 5.39
CA ILE A 46 23.81 -7.23 5.03
C ILE A 46 22.44 -6.91 5.65
N ALA A 47 22.38 -5.81 6.41
CA ALA A 47 21.16 -5.29 7.03
C ALA A 47 20.43 -4.27 6.13
N ALA A 48 21.17 -3.41 5.42
CA ALA A 48 20.61 -2.45 4.47
C ALA A 48 21.59 -2.11 3.33
N TYR A 49 21.06 -1.56 2.25
CA TYR A 49 21.76 -1.17 1.04
C TYR A 49 21.18 0.14 0.50
N HIS A 50 22.04 1.02 0.00
CA HIS A 50 21.65 2.13 -0.87
C HIS A 50 22.75 2.37 -1.90
N ASP A 51 22.41 2.66 -3.15
CA ASP A 51 23.41 3.08 -4.13
C ASP A 51 23.81 4.55 -3.94
N ARG A 52 24.96 4.92 -4.50
CA ARG A 52 25.46 6.28 -4.57
C ARG A 52 25.12 6.86 -5.95
N SER A 53 24.38 7.95 -5.94
CA SER A 53 23.85 8.64 -7.13
C SER A 53 23.93 10.16 -6.94
N ASP A 54 22.90 10.91 -7.34
CA ASP A 54 22.84 12.37 -7.19
C ASP A 54 23.06 12.79 -5.72
N GLY A 55 23.93 13.77 -5.48
CA GLY A 55 24.31 14.19 -4.12
C GLY A 55 25.30 13.27 -3.38
N GLY A 56 25.75 12.19 -4.03
CA GLY A 56 26.89 11.37 -3.60
C GLY A 56 26.65 10.55 -2.32
N LEU A 57 27.75 10.27 -1.60
CA LEU A 57 27.72 9.53 -0.34
C LEU A 57 26.90 10.26 0.73
N TRP A 58 26.87 11.60 0.70
CA TRP A 58 26.06 12.39 1.63
C TRP A 58 24.57 12.12 1.49
N ALA A 59 24.04 12.15 0.26
CA ALA A 59 22.63 11.84 0.01
C ALA A 59 22.29 10.41 0.42
N ALA A 60 23.04 9.42 -0.09
CA ALA A 60 22.81 8.00 0.23
C ALA A 60 22.86 7.71 1.73
N ALA A 61 23.80 8.31 2.47
CA ALA A 61 23.89 8.15 3.92
C ALA A 61 22.70 8.82 4.65
N CYS A 62 22.33 10.05 4.27
CA CYS A 62 21.16 10.73 4.84
C CYS A 62 19.86 9.95 4.58
N GLU A 63 19.66 9.43 3.36
CA GLU A 63 18.47 8.67 2.99
C GLU A 63 18.38 7.33 3.75
N MET A 64 19.50 6.63 3.95
CA MET A 64 19.56 5.48 4.85
C MET A 64 19.26 5.87 6.32
N ALA A 65 19.73 7.01 6.79
CA ALA A 65 19.47 7.50 8.14
C ALA A 65 17.99 7.87 8.35
N PHE A 66 17.34 8.47 7.35
CA PHE A 66 15.90 8.76 7.34
C PHE A 66 15.08 7.47 7.35
N ALA A 67 15.41 6.52 6.46
CA ALA A 67 14.70 5.23 6.36
C ALA A 67 14.87 4.35 7.61
N GLY A 68 16.05 4.37 8.24
CA GLY A 68 16.34 3.67 9.49
C GLY A 68 15.94 4.42 10.76
N ALA A 69 15.51 5.69 10.65
CA ALA A 69 15.24 6.61 11.76
C ALA A 69 16.38 6.68 12.82
N THR A 70 17.63 6.57 12.37
CA THR A 70 18.84 6.41 13.20
C THR A 70 19.89 7.45 12.82
N GLY A 71 20.75 7.85 13.76
CA GLY A 71 21.91 8.68 13.43
C GLY A 71 23.05 7.89 12.79
N LEU A 72 24.08 8.63 12.36
CA LEU A 72 25.29 8.11 11.74
C LEU A 72 26.52 8.85 12.27
N GLU A 73 27.61 8.11 12.50
CA GLU A 73 28.97 8.64 12.57
C GLU A 73 29.74 8.15 11.34
N LEU A 74 30.24 9.08 10.52
CA LEU A 74 30.96 8.83 9.28
C LEU A 74 32.39 9.38 9.34
N GLU A 75 33.34 8.65 8.76
CA GLU A 75 34.71 9.12 8.49
C GLU A 75 34.99 9.10 6.99
N VAL A 76 35.45 10.23 6.46
CA VAL A 76 35.74 10.44 5.02
C VAL A 76 37.07 11.16 4.83
N THR A 77 37.68 11.07 3.65
CA THR A 77 38.97 11.73 3.39
C THR A 77 38.89 13.25 3.50
N ASP A 78 37.86 13.84 2.91
CA ASP A 78 37.57 15.29 2.92
C ASP A 78 36.10 15.57 2.59
N LEU A 79 35.68 16.83 2.74
CA LEU A 79 34.31 17.28 2.45
C LEU A 79 33.90 17.08 0.97
N ALA A 80 34.84 17.11 0.01
CA ALA A 80 34.51 16.93 -1.40
C ALA A 80 34.19 15.47 -1.74
N SER A 81 34.83 14.52 -1.05
CA SER A 81 34.59 13.09 -1.24
C SER A 81 33.13 12.67 -0.96
N LEU A 82 32.44 13.35 -0.03
CA LEU A 82 31.01 13.15 0.27
C LEU A 82 30.10 13.38 -0.93
N PHE A 83 30.43 14.36 -1.78
CA PHE A 83 29.60 14.79 -2.92
C PHE A 83 30.09 14.20 -4.25
N SER A 84 30.93 13.16 -4.21
CA SER A 84 31.32 12.42 -5.40
C SER A 84 30.17 11.50 -5.87
N GLU A 85 29.71 11.71 -7.10
CA GLU A 85 28.60 10.95 -7.74
C GLU A 85 29.14 9.78 -8.59
N GLU A 86 30.35 9.31 -8.28
CA GLU A 86 30.93 8.11 -8.89
C GLU A 86 30.10 6.87 -8.52
N LEU A 87 30.08 5.85 -9.39
CA LEU A 87 29.35 4.61 -9.08
C LEU A 87 29.84 4.00 -7.76
N GLY A 88 28.91 3.49 -6.95
CA GLY A 88 29.21 2.94 -5.63
C GLY A 88 27.94 2.57 -4.87
N VAL A 89 28.12 1.90 -3.73
CA VAL A 89 27.02 1.46 -2.85
C VAL A 89 27.44 1.60 -1.39
N LEU A 90 26.50 1.98 -0.54
CA LEU A 90 26.65 1.99 0.92
C LEU A 90 25.97 0.74 1.48
N LEU A 91 26.74 -0.08 2.21
CA LEU A 91 26.26 -1.31 2.83
C LEU A 91 26.23 -1.14 4.35
N ALA A 92 25.06 -1.29 4.96
CA ALA A 92 24.98 -1.50 6.41
C ALA A 92 25.11 -3.00 6.68
N VAL A 93 26.09 -3.38 7.49
CA VAL A 93 26.38 -4.78 7.85
C VAL A 93 26.26 -4.96 9.35
N HIS A 94 25.87 -6.15 9.79
CA HIS A 94 25.95 -6.50 11.21
C HIS A 94 27.43 -6.61 11.63
N PRO A 95 27.86 -6.05 12.78
CA PRO A 95 29.28 -6.04 13.18
C PRO A 95 29.94 -7.42 13.22
N GLU A 96 29.20 -8.45 13.63
CA GLU A 96 29.67 -9.84 13.63
C GLU A 96 29.97 -10.41 12.23
N ASN A 97 29.43 -9.80 11.17
CA ASN A 97 29.54 -10.24 9.79
C ASN A 97 30.51 -9.37 8.97
N GLU A 98 30.99 -8.23 9.50
CA GLU A 98 31.87 -7.28 8.79
C GLU A 98 33.08 -7.96 8.15
N ALA A 99 33.83 -8.76 8.92
CA ALA A 99 35.02 -9.45 8.44
C ALA A 99 34.72 -10.51 7.36
N GLU A 100 33.52 -11.12 7.38
CA GLU A 100 33.10 -12.02 6.30
C GLU A 100 32.74 -11.22 5.04
N VAL A 101 32.00 -10.12 5.16
CA VAL A 101 31.63 -9.26 4.02
C VAL A 101 32.88 -8.68 3.35
N LEU A 102 33.81 -8.11 4.12
CA LEU A 102 35.07 -7.58 3.60
C LEU A 102 35.90 -8.66 2.88
N ARG A 103 35.96 -9.89 3.44
CA ARG A 103 36.61 -11.01 2.78
C ARG A 103 35.90 -11.39 1.48
N VAL A 104 34.57 -11.46 1.45
CA VAL A 104 33.81 -11.78 0.24
C VAL A 104 34.01 -10.70 -0.84
N LEU A 105 34.04 -9.42 -0.47
CA LEU A 105 34.33 -8.34 -1.42
C LEU A 105 35.77 -8.45 -1.96
N ALA A 106 36.75 -8.76 -1.11
CA ALA A 106 38.13 -8.98 -1.51
C ALA A 106 38.32 -10.22 -2.42
N ASP A 107 37.66 -11.34 -2.11
CA ASP A 107 37.67 -12.58 -2.90
C ASP A 107 37.10 -12.36 -4.32
N HIS A 108 36.29 -11.31 -4.51
CA HIS A 108 35.75 -10.88 -5.81
C HIS A 108 36.46 -9.64 -6.41
N GLY A 109 37.64 -9.28 -5.90
CA GLY A 109 38.49 -8.23 -6.46
C GLY A 109 38.04 -6.79 -6.16
N LEU A 110 37.17 -6.58 -5.18
CA LEU A 110 36.66 -5.25 -4.80
C LEU A 110 37.40 -4.63 -3.60
N ALA A 111 38.48 -5.24 -3.12
CA ALA A 111 39.23 -4.79 -1.94
C ALA A 111 39.67 -3.31 -2.04
N ASP A 112 40.28 -2.91 -3.15
CA ASP A 112 40.78 -1.54 -3.37
C ASP A 112 39.65 -0.50 -3.57
N LEU A 113 38.40 -0.96 -3.71
CA LEU A 113 37.19 -0.14 -3.87
C LEU A 113 36.28 -0.18 -2.64
N THR A 114 36.71 -0.86 -1.56
CA THR A 114 35.93 -1.04 -0.34
C THR A 114 36.59 -0.32 0.83
N SER A 115 35.81 0.50 1.53
CA SER A 115 36.21 1.13 2.80
C SER A 115 35.09 1.03 3.83
N VAL A 116 35.47 0.90 5.11
CA VAL A 116 34.53 1.13 6.21
C VAL A 116 34.44 2.65 6.39
N VAL A 117 33.25 3.21 6.18
CA VAL A 117 33.02 4.67 6.18
C VAL A 117 32.31 5.18 7.43
N GLY A 118 31.88 4.32 8.35
CA GLY A 118 31.14 4.75 9.53
C GLY A 118 30.29 3.67 10.20
N LEU A 119 29.42 4.10 11.11
CA LEU A 119 28.49 3.28 11.88
C LEU A 119 27.18 4.03 12.20
N THR A 120 26.13 3.28 12.54
CA THR A 120 24.85 3.83 13.02
C THR A 120 24.90 4.17 14.51
N THR A 121 24.33 5.30 14.90
CA THR A 121 24.25 5.76 16.30
C THR A 121 22.80 5.94 16.78
N PRO A 122 22.55 5.78 18.10
CA PRO A 122 21.24 6.04 18.70
C PRO A 122 20.96 7.54 18.94
N ASP A 123 21.99 8.41 18.85
CA ASP A 123 21.81 9.86 18.82
C ASP A 123 21.28 10.26 17.44
N ARG A 124 20.21 11.06 17.34
CA ARG A 124 19.53 11.36 16.06
C ARG A 124 20.26 12.48 15.30
N ARG A 125 21.52 12.24 14.97
CA ARG A 125 22.42 13.19 14.27
C ARG A 125 23.21 12.51 13.16
N VAL A 126 23.56 13.27 12.14
CA VAL A 126 24.52 12.83 11.11
C VAL A 126 25.81 13.60 11.32
N HIS A 127 26.84 12.89 11.77
CA HIS A 127 28.14 13.43 12.16
C HIS A 127 29.20 12.91 11.19
N VAL A 128 29.91 13.81 10.52
CA VAL A 128 30.98 13.47 9.59
C VAL A 128 32.30 14.07 10.06
N ARG A 129 33.35 13.25 10.06
CA ARG A 129 34.72 13.65 10.35
C ARG A 129 35.64 13.40 9.16
N ALA A 130 36.69 14.21 9.03
CA ALA A 130 37.79 13.94 8.13
C ALA A 130 38.69 12.82 8.71
N THR A 131 39.39 12.08 7.84
CA THR A 131 40.46 11.16 8.25
C THR A 131 41.56 11.93 8.99
N GLY A 132 41.60 11.78 10.31
CA GLY A 132 42.39 12.61 11.23
C GLY A 132 41.59 13.27 12.36
N GLY A 133 40.26 13.21 12.31
CA GLY A 133 39.35 13.53 13.42
C GLY A 133 38.75 14.95 13.41
N GLU A 134 39.08 15.79 12.43
CA GLU A 134 38.44 17.11 12.21
C GLU A 134 36.94 16.93 11.95
N GLU A 135 36.10 17.68 12.66
CA GLU A 135 34.64 17.67 12.46
C GLU A 135 34.31 18.46 11.18
N LEU A 136 33.64 17.82 10.23
CA LEU A 136 33.25 18.42 8.95
C LEU A 136 31.78 18.87 8.95
N LEU A 137 30.90 18.01 9.44
CA LEU A 137 29.45 18.23 9.54
C LEU A 137 28.94 17.56 10.83
N ASN A 138 27.96 18.17 11.48
CA ASN A 138 27.33 17.63 12.69
C ASN A 138 25.91 18.17 12.78
N GLU A 139 24.99 17.56 12.03
CA GLU A 139 23.64 18.07 11.79
C GLU A 139 22.57 17.22 12.49
N ASP A 140 21.43 17.84 12.81
CA ASP A 140 20.28 17.12 13.37
C ASP A 140 19.57 16.31 12.28
N LEU A 141 19.23 15.05 12.57
CA LEU A 141 18.56 14.17 11.60
C LEU A 141 17.20 14.73 11.17
N ARG A 142 16.48 15.41 12.06
CA ARG A 142 15.19 16.03 11.72
C ARG A 142 15.38 17.26 10.84
N ASP A 143 16.36 18.12 11.13
CA ASP A 143 16.62 19.31 10.30
C ASP A 143 17.02 18.90 8.88
N LEU A 144 17.84 17.86 8.73
CA LEU A 144 18.17 17.26 7.43
C LEU A 144 16.93 16.67 6.71
N ALA A 145 16.09 15.94 7.44
CA ALA A 145 14.86 15.37 6.88
C ALA A 145 13.88 16.45 6.41
N GLN A 146 13.68 17.51 7.20
CA GLN A 146 12.84 18.66 6.84
C GLN A 146 13.38 19.39 5.60
N ALA A 147 14.71 19.57 5.50
CA ALA A 147 15.33 20.16 4.32
C ALA A 147 15.16 19.29 3.05
N TRP A 148 15.25 17.96 3.18
CA TRP A 148 15.04 17.01 2.08
C TRP A 148 13.58 17.00 1.59
N ASP A 149 12.61 17.02 2.51
CA ASP A 149 11.17 17.02 2.19
C ASP A 149 10.64 18.38 1.68
N GLU A 150 11.40 19.48 1.85
CA GLU A 150 10.93 20.85 1.55
C GLU A 150 10.38 21.03 0.12
N VAL A 151 10.93 20.29 -0.86
CA VAL A 151 10.46 20.29 -2.25
C VAL A 151 9.10 19.59 -2.37
N SER A 152 8.96 18.39 -1.79
CA SER A 152 7.72 17.63 -1.77
C SER A 152 6.61 18.41 -1.06
N TRP A 153 6.88 18.93 0.14
CA TRP A 153 5.98 19.78 0.90
C TRP A 153 5.47 20.97 0.08
N ARG A 154 6.37 21.76 -0.52
CA ARG A 154 5.98 22.92 -1.33
C ARG A 154 5.14 22.55 -2.55
N MET A 155 5.46 21.45 -3.22
CA MET A 155 4.70 20.99 -4.39
C MET A 155 3.31 20.49 -3.99
N THR A 156 3.20 19.68 -2.94
CA THR A 156 1.93 19.22 -2.35
C THR A 156 1.09 20.41 -1.90
N LYS A 157 1.68 21.39 -1.19
CA LYS A 157 0.98 22.61 -0.72
C LYS A 157 0.43 23.50 -1.84
N LEU A 158 1.02 23.45 -3.04
CA LEU A 158 0.56 24.17 -4.22
C LEU A 158 -0.51 23.40 -5.03
N ARG A 159 -0.59 22.08 -4.86
CA ARG A 159 -1.45 21.16 -5.64
C ARG A 159 -2.71 20.74 -4.89
N ASP A 160 -2.56 20.47 -3.61
CA ASP A 160 -3.49 19.74 -2.75
C ASP A 160 -4.03 20.66 -1.64
N ASN A 161 -4.70 20.08 -0.63
CA ASN A 161 -5.06 20.84 0.57
C ASN A 161 -3.79 21.27 1.35
N PRO A 162 -3.54 22.59 1.52
CA PRO A 162 -2.31 23.08 2.15
C PRO A 162 -2.20 22.73 3.64
N GLU A 163 -3.32 22.50 4.34
CA GLU A 163 -3.29 22.06 5.75
C GLU A 163 -2.81 20.61 5.86
N CYS A 164 -3.24 19.73 4.95
CA CYS A 164 -2.74 18.36 4.89
C CYS A 164 -1.24 18.33 4.51
N ALA A 165 -0.81 19.17 3.56
CA ALA A 165 0.60 19.32 3.23
C ALA A 165 1.46 19.76 4.44
N ASP A 166 0.96 20.72 5.24
CA ASP A 166 1.63 21.18 6.45
C ASP A 166 1.65 20.12 7.57
N GLU A 167 0.57 19.35 7.74
CA GLU A 167 0.51 18.23 8.69
C GLU A 167 1.50 17.11 8.33
N GLU A 168 1.62 16.74 7.06
CA GLU A 168 2.57 15.71 6.59
C GLU A 168 4.03 16.16 6.72
N HIS A 169 4.34 17.39 6.28
CA HIS A 169 5.69 17.95 6.42
C HIS A 169 6.11 18.00 7.90
N ALA A 170 5.23 18.45 8.80
CA ALA A 170 5.53 18.50 10.23
C ALA A 170 5.81 17.12 10.86
N ALA A 171 5.24 16.05 10.29
CA ALA A 171 5.46 14.68 10.73
C ALA A 171 6.76 14.06 10.17
N PHE A 172 7.26 14.51 9.01
CA PHE A 172 8.45 13.95 8.38
C PHE A 172 9.72 14.12 9.24
N GLY A 173 10.49 13.04 9.42
CA GLY A 173 11.69 13.03 10.28
C GLY A 173 11.43 13.16 11.79
N ALA A 174 10.17 13.19 12.25
CA ALA A 174 9.83 13.25 13.66
C ALA A 174 10.27 11.99 14.43
N ASP A 175 10.53 12.13 15.72
CA ASP A 175 10.88 11.02 16.60
C ASP A 175 9.61 10.32 17.11
N THR A 176 9.18 9.28 16.39
CA THR A 176 7.95 8.53 16.68
C THR A 176 8.16 7.02 16.48
N PRO A 177 7.35 6.14 17.11
CA PRO A 177 7.56 4.68 17.08
C PRO A 177 7.41 3.97 15.72
N GLY A 178 7.03 4.68 14.64
CA GLY A 178 6.81 4.08 13.31
C GLY A 178 5.54 3.22 13.22
N LEU A 179 5.46 2.39 12.17
CA LEU A 179 4.37 1.42 11.99
C LEU A 179 4.64 0.14 12.78
N VAL A 180 3.60 -0.45 13.35
CA VAL A 180 3.66 -1.69 14.15
C VAL A 180 2.72 -2.77 13.63
N THR A 181 3.11 -4.03 13.79
CA THR A 181 2.26 -5.19 13.49
C THR A 181 1.99 -5.96 14.77
N GLU A 182 0.89 -5.60 15.46
CA GLU A 182 0.48 -6.12 16.76
C GLU A 182 -0.88 -6.84 16.64
N PRO A 183 -0.94 -8.08 16.15
CA PRO A 183 -2.16 -8.88 16.15
C PRO A 183 -2.50 -9.37 17.57
N THR A 184 -3.79 -9.41 17.92
CA THR A 184 -4.30 -9.96 19.20
C THR A 184 -4.52 -11.47 19.18
N TYR A 185 -4.08 -12.14 18.11
CA TYR A 185 -4.17 -13.57 17.83
C TYR A 185 -2.87 -14.03 17.14
N ASP A 186 -2.67 -15.35 17.02
CA ASP A 186 -1.55 -15.90 16.25
C ASP A 186 -1.85 -15.85 14.74
N PRO A 187 -1.08 -15.11 13.91
CA PRO A 187 -1.29 -15.07 12.46
C PRO A 187 -0.99 -16.38 11.73
N THR A 188 -0.28 -17.32 12.38
CA THR A 188 0.03 -18.64 11.83
C THR A 188 -1.08 -19.67 12.06
N ASP A 189 -2.06 -19.36 12.91
CA ASP A 189 -3.20 -20.23 13.22
C ASP A 189 -4.24 -20.24 12.09
N ASP A 190 -4.23 -21.31 11.30
CA ASP A 190 -5.22 -21.54 10.25
C ASP A 190 -6.52 -22.13 10.81
N ILE A 191 -7.34 -21.24 11.39
CA ILE A 191 -8.69 -21.58 11.87
C ILE A 191 -9.63 -22.11 10.78
N ALA A 192 -9.32 -21.90 9.50
CA ALA A 192 -10.13 -22.40 8.37
C ALA A 192 -9.74 -23.84 7.98
N ALA A 193 -8.54 -24.30 8.33
CA ALA A 193 -8.03 -25.62 7.97
C ALA A 193 -8.96 -26.80 8.35
N PRO A 194 -9.62 -26.85 9.53
CA PRO A 194 -10.56 -27.92 9.86
C PRO A 194 -11.71 -28.05 8.84
N PHE A 195 -12.19 -26.92 8.34
CA PHE A 195 -13.29 -26.82 7.38
C PHE A 195 -12.82 -27.09 5.95
N ILE A 196 -11.64 -26.57 5.56
CA ILE A 196 -10.98 -26.88 4.28
C ILE A 196 -10.75 -28.39 4.12
N ASN A 197 -10.33 -29.07 5.20
CA ASN A 197 -10.06 -30.51 5.21
C ASN A 197 -11.31 -31.38 5.02
N THR A 198 -12.53 -30.82 5.10
CA THR A 198 -13.77 -31.55 4.73
C THR A 198 -13.93 -31.69 3.21
N GLY A 199 -13.25 -30.85 2.43
CA GLY A 199 -13.45 -30.72 0.98
C GLY A 199 -14.65 -29.83 0.58
N ALA A 200 -15.48 -29.38 1.53
CA ALA A 200 -16.58 -28.46 1.25
C ALA A 200 -16.07 -27.02 1.08
N ARG A 201 -16.30 -26.46 -0.11
CA ARG A 201 -15.89 -25.12 -0.51
C ARG A 201 -17.13 -24.27 -0.81
N PRO A 202 -17.55 -23.38 0.11
CA PRO A 202 -18.71 -22.52 -0.11
C PRO A 202 -18.47 -21.54 -1.26
N VAL A 203 -19.54 -21.18 -1.98
CA VAL A 203 -19.47 -20.28 -3.14
C VAL A 203 -19.47 -18.83 -2.68
N VAL A 204 -18.46 -18.06 -3.09
CA VAL A 204 -18.40 -16.61 -2.93
C VAL A 204 -18.38 -15.93 -4.30
N ALA A 205 -19.32 -15.00 -4.51
CA ALA A 205 -19.38 -14.16 -5.69
C ALA A 205 -18.40 -12.99 -5.52
N ILE A 206 -17.30 -13.01 -6.27
CA ILE A 206 -16.35 -11.90 -6.36
C ILE A 206 -16.90 -10.94 -7.41
N LEU A 207 -17.66 -9.97 -6.94
CA LEU A 207 -18.45 -9.07 -7.75
C LEU A 207 -17.58 -7.95 -8.34
N ARG A 208 -17.72 -7.72 -9.65
CA ARG A 208 -17.05 -6.62 -10.35
C ARG A 208 -17.91 -5.91 -11.39
N GLU A 209 -17.57 -4.66 -11.65
CA GLU A 209 -18.12 -3.83 -12.73
C GLU A 209 -16.97 -3.31 -13.61
N GLN A 210 -17.30 -2.75 -14.78
CA GLN A 210 -16.31 -2.12 -15.66
C GLN A 210 -15.48 -1.05 -14.93
N GLY A 211 -14.17 -1.30 -14.77
CA GLY A 211 -13.22 -0.43 -14.05
C GLY A 211 -12.82 -0.93 -12.65
N VAL A 212 -13.50 -1.93 -12.10
CA VAL A 212 -13.04 -2.68 -10.92
C VAL A 212 -11.77 -3.45 -11.28
N ASN A 213 -10.72 -3.31 -10.47
CA ASN A 213 -9.36 -3.76 -10.80
C ASN A 213 -8.70 -4.64 -9.73
N SER A 214 -9.31 -4.80 -8.55
CA SER A 214 -8.74 -5.53 -7.40
C SER A 214 -9.37 -6.91 -7.17
N HIS A 215 -10.13 -7.40 -8.15
CA HIS A 215 -10.94 -8.63 -8.01
C HIS A 215 -10.10 -9.91 -8.01
N VAL A 216 -8.90 -9.91 -8.59
CA VAL A 216 -8.03 -11.10 -8.67
C VAL A 216 -7.39 -11.39 -7.31
N GLU A 217 -6.83 -10.38 -6.64
CA GLU A 217 -6.30 -10.52 -5.28
C GLU A 217 -7.40 -10.77 -4.25
N THR A 218 -8.60 -10.21 -4.46
CA THR A 218 -9.79 -10.54 -3.63
C THR A 218 -10.15 -12.02 -3.77
N ALA A 219 -10.27 -12.52 -5.00
CA ALA A 219 -10.56 -13.93 -5.27
C ALA A 219 -9.49 -14.85 -4.67
N TYR A 220 -8.20 -14.50 -4.80
CA TYR A 220 -7.09 -15.24 -4.21
C TYR A 220 -7.22 -15.37 -2.68
N ALA A 221 -7.51 -14.27 -1.96
CA ALA A 221 -7.59 -14.27 -0.50
C ALA A 221 -8.72 -15.17 0.03
N PHE A 222 -9.90 -15.12 -0.62
CA PHE A 222 -11.02 -16.03 -0.31
C PHE A 222 -10.75 -17.48 -0.73
N ALA A 223 -10.12 -17.72 -1.89
CA ALA A 223 -9.77 -19.06 -2.34
C ALA A 223 -8.76 -19.75 -1.39
N ALA A 224 -7.79 -18.98 -0.89
CA ALA A 224 -6.83 -19.41 0.13
C ALA A 224 -7.52 -19.71 1.48
N ALA A 225 -8.55 -18.96 1.85
CA ALA A 225 -9.39 -19.24 3.02
C ALA A 225 -10.37 -20.41 2.83
N GLY A 226 -10.42 -21.06 1.65
CA GLY A 226 -11.20 -22.28 1.44
C GLY A 226 -12.51 -22.14 0.64
N PHE A 227 -12.77 -20.98 0.06
CA PHE A 227 -13.97 -20.75 -0.76
C PHE A 227 -13.77 -21.11 -2.23
N ASP A 228 -14.86 -21.44 -2.93
CA ASP A 228 -14.87 -21.37 -4.39
C ASP A 228 -15.26 -19.94 -4.80
N SER A 229 -14.25 -19.18 -5.23
CA SER A 229 -14.38 -17.79 -5.66
C SER A 229 -14.76 -17.70 -7.13
N TYR A 230 -15.98 -17.25 -7.41
CA TYR A 230 -16.48 -17.05 -8.78
C TYR A 230 -16.26 -15.59 -9.19
N ASP A 231 -15.69 -15.38 -10.38
CA ASP A 231 -15.70 -14.07 -11.04
C ASP A 231 -17.13 -13.78 -11.51
N VAL A 232 -17.77 -12.76 -10.93
CA VAL A 232 -19.14 -12.37 -11.27
C VAL A 232 -19.14 -10.90 -11.72
N HIS A 233 -19.22 -10.68 -13.03
CA HIS A 233 -19.44 -9.34 -13.55
C HIS A 233 -20.90 -8.95 -13.35
N MET A 234 -21.17 -7.66 -13.15
CA MET A 234 -22.55 -7.12 -13.24
C MET A 234 -23.29 -7.54 -14.51
N THR A 235 -22.60 -7.76 -15.65
CA THR A 235 -23.24 -8.27 -16.87
C THR A 235 -23.63 -9.74 -16.79
N ASP A 236 -23.03 -10.56 -15.89
CA ASP A 236 -23.47 -11.93 -15.66
C ASP A 236 -24.81 -11.93 -14.93
N LEU A 237 -24.97 -11.09 -13.90
CA LEU A 237 -26.25 -10.90 -13.20
C LEU A 237 -27.33 -10.33 -14.14
N GLN A 238 -27.02 -9.26 -14.89
CA GLN A 238 -27.97 -8.63 -15.83
C GLN A 238 -28.49 -9.58 -16.91
N ASN A 239 -27.71 -10.60 -17.30
CA ASN A 239 -28.07 -11.57 -18.34
C ASN A 239 -28.46 -12.94 -17.77
N GLY A 240 -28.60 -13.09 -16.45
CA GLY A 240 -28.97 -14.36 -15.81
C GLY A 240 -27.94 -15.48 -15.99
N ARG A 241 -26.65 -15.16 -16.10
CA ARG A 241 -25.55 -16.14 -16.18
C ARG A 241 -25.04 -16.59 -14.80
N PHE A 242 -25.43 -15.88 -13.74
CA PHE A 242 -25.18 -16.22 -12.34
C PHE A 242 -26.37 -15.76 -11.50
N ASP A 243 -26.78 -16.55 -10.50
CA ASP A 243 -27.81 -16.21 -9.53
C ASP A 243 -27.17 -15.96 -8.16
N LEU A 244 -27.51 -14.84 -7.51
CA LEU A 244 -27.01 -14.55 -6.15
C LEU A 244 -27.55 -15.55 -5.11
N GLY A 245 -28.64 -16.27 -5.41
CA GLY A 245 -29.13 -17.39 -4.61
C GLY A 245 -28.11 -18.53 -4.46
N ASP A 246 -27.23 -18.74 -5.44
CA ASP A 246 -26.22 -19.81 -5.44
C ASP A 246 -24.98 -19.48 -4.57
N ALA A 247 -24.83 -18.22 -4.14
CA ALA A 247 -23.71 -17.78 -3.31
C ALA A 247 -24.10 -17.73 -1.81
N ILE A 248 -23.11 -17.97 -0.94
CA ILE A 248 -23.20 -17.67 0.50
C ILE A 248 -22.59 -16.30 0.84
N GLY A 249 -21.65 -15.84 0.02
CA GLY A 249 -20.97 -14.56 0.19
C GLY A 249 -20.97 -13.70 -1.07
N LEU A 250 -21.14 -12.39 -0.92
CA LEU A 250 -20.99 -11.40 -2.00
C LEU A 250 -19.90 -10.40 -1.63
N VAL A 251 -18.84 -10.33 -2.45
CA VAL A 251 -17.67 -9.50 -2.17
C VAL A 251 -17.46 -8.54 -3.33
N ALA A 252 -17.66 -7.24 -3.10
CA ALA A 252 -17.39 -6.21 -4.08
C ALA A 252 -15.94 -5.74 -3.96
N GLY A 253 -15.15 -6.02 -5.00
CA GLY A 253 -13.72 -5.66 -5.06
C GLY A 253 -13.48 -4.17 -5.33
N GLY A 254 -12.27 -3.69 -5.02
CA GLY A 254 -11.86 -2.32 -5.27
C GLY A 254 -11.48 -1.99 -6.73
N GLY A 255 -11.37 -0.70 -7.03
CA GLY A 255 -10.96 -0.17 -8.33
C GLY A 255 -11.58 1.19 -8.62
N PHE A 256 -11.87 1.47 -9.88
CA PHE A 256 -12.46 2.73 -10.35
C PHE A 256 -13.64 2.41 -11.27
N SER A 257 -14.74 1.87 -10.73
CA SER A 257 -15.92 1.55 -11.53
C SER A 257 -16.44 2.80 -12.24
N TYR A 258 -16.65 2.70 -13.56
CA TYR A 258 -16.95 3.84 -14.43
C TYR A 258 -15.95 5.02 -14.34
N GLY A 259 -14.71 4.77 -13.91
CA GLY A 259 -13.71 5.81 -13.68
C GLY A 259 -14.07 6.78 -12.54
N ASP A 260 -14.89 6.33 -11.58
CA ASP A 260 -15.48 7.10 -10.48
C ASP A 260 -16.26 8.36 -10.95
N THR A 261 -16.69 8.36 -12.22
CA THR A 261 -17.54 9.43 -12.75
C THR A 261 -18.91 9.41 -12.09
N LEU A 262 -19.43 10.61 -11.76
CA LEU A 262 -20.66 10.83 -10.98
C LEU A 262 -20.56 10.46 -9.48
N GLY A 263 -19.35 10.21 -8.97
CA GLY A 263 -19.04 9.77 -7.61
C GLY A 263 -18.53 8.33 -7.61
N ALA A 264 -17.50 8.05 -6.82
CA ALA A 264 -16.93 6.71 -6.75
C ALA A 264 -17.96 5.69 -6.22
N GLY A 265 -18.08 4.53 -6.87
CA GLY A 265 -19.08 3.50 -6.56
C GLY A 265 -20.54 3.85 -6.93
N GLU A 266 -20.91 5.12 -7.10
CA GLU A 266 -22.28 5.57 -7.42
C GLU A 266 -22.80 5.03 -8.75
N GLY A 267 -21.96 5.03 -9.81
CA GLY A 267 -22.34 4.48 -11.11
C GLY A 267 -22.71 3.00 -11.04
N TRP A 268 -21.96 2.23 -10.24
CA TRP A 268 -22.19 0.80 -9.99
C TRP A 268 -23.43 0.57 -9.12
N ALA A 269 -23.58 1.30 -8.01
CA ALA A 269 -24.76 1.24 -7.16
C ALA A 269 -26.05 1.57 -7.94
N ARG A 270 -26.03 2.61 -8.78
CA ARG A 270 -27.17 3.01 -9.60
C ARG A 270 -27.47 2.00 -10.73
N SER A 271 -26.48 1.28 -11.24
CA SER A 271 -26.71 0.19 -12.22
C SER A 271 -27.49 -0.98 -11.60
N ILE A 272 -27.32 -1.23 -10.30
CA ILE A 272 -28.15 -2.13 -9.49
C ILE A 272 -29.53 -1.49 -9.27
N LEU A 273 -29.59 -0.36 -8.57
CA LEU A 273 -30.82 0.23 -8.04
C LEU A 273 -31.85 0.64 -9.12
N PHE A 274 -31.40 1.02 -10.32
CA PHE A 274 -32.28 1.39 -11.43
C PHE A 274 -32.69 0.19 -12.32
N ASN A 275 -32.25 -1.02 -12.01
CA ASN A 275 -32.73 -2.25 -12.64
C ASN A 275 -33.54 -3.06 -11.61
N PRO A 276 -34.89 -3.07 -11.68
CA PRO A 276 -35.73 -3.70 -10.67
C PRO A 276 -35.38 -5.16 -10.36
N ALA A 277 -34.95 -5.95 -11.35
CA ALA A 277 -34.55 -7.33 -11.15
C ALA A 277 -33.24 -7.48 -10.37
N LEU A 278 -32.28 -6.55 -10.56
CA LEU A 278 -31.07 -6.51 -9.75
C LEU A 278 -31.38 -6.00 -8.34
N THR A 279 -32.17 -4.94 -8.20
CA THR A 279 -32.61 -4.44 -6.88
C THR A 279 -33.27 -5.55 -6.06
N GLU A 280 -34.16 -6.34 -6.66
CA GLU A 280 -34.80 -7.50 -6.02
C GLU A 280 -33.78 -8.60 -5.66
N ALA A 281 -32.89 -8.98 -6.59
CA ALA A 281 -31.88 -10.01 -6.35
C ALA A 281 -30.89 -9.65 -5.23
N PHE A 282 -30.39 -8.41 -5.22
CA PHE A 282 -29.49 -7.91 -4.16
C PHE A 282 -30.22 -7.80 -2.82
N ALA A 283 -31.42 -7.22 -2.78
CA ALA A 283 -32.21 -7.14 -1.54
C ALA A 283 -32.56 -8.53 -0.98
N ALA A 284 -32.89 -9.50 -1.84
CA ALA A 284 -33.11 -10.89 -1.44
C ALA A 284 -31.82 -11.54 -0.88
N PHE A 285 -30.67 -11.28 -1.49
CA PHE A 285 -29.37 -11.73 -0.97
C PHE A 285 -29.04 -11.12 0.39
N PHE A 286 -29.26 -9.83 0.59
CA PHE A 286 -28.99 -9.14 1.86
C PHE A 286 -29.96 -9.54 2.99
N ALA A 287 -31.22 -9.86 2.65
CA ALA A 287 -32.26 -10.28 3.59
C ALA A 287 -32.15 -11.75 4.04
N ARG A 288 -31.40 -12.59 3.32
CA ARG A 288 -31.09 -13.97 3.74
C ARG A 288 -30.32 -13.95 5.06
N PRO A 289 -30.65 -14.81 6.05
CA PRO A 289 -29.94 -14.85 7.33
C PRO A 289 -28.61 -15.62 7.26
N ASP A 290 -28.42 -16.44 6.21
CA ASP A 290 -27.27 -17.30 5.98
C ASP A 290 -26.19 -16.65 5.11
N THR A 291 -26.38 -15.41 4.65
CA THR A 291 -25.42 -14.71 3.77
C THR A 291 -24.50 -13.75 4.51
N PHE A 292 -23.32 -13.53 3.95
CA PHE A 292 -22.41 -12.44 4.30
C PHE A 292 -22.08 -11.55 3.10
N GLY A 293 -21.51 -10.37 3.35
CA GLY A 293 -20.93 -9.59 2.27
C GLY A 293 -19.87 -8.58 2.70
N LEU A 294 -18.97 -8.27 1.77
CA LEU A 294 -17.82 -7.39 2.00
C LEU A 294 -17.66 -6.39 0.86
N GLY A 295 -17.68 -5.10 1.17
CA GLY A 295 -17.29 -4.04 0.24
C GLY A 295 -15.87 -3.56 0.55
N ILE A 296 -14.95 -3.64 -0.42
CA ILE A 296 -13.57 -3.16 -0.29
C ILE A 296 -13.35 -1.95 -1.20
N CYS A 297 -12.92 -0.81 -0.64
CA CYS A 297 -12.66 0.45 -1.36
C CYS A 297 -13.83 0.87 -2.29
N ASN A 298 -13.76 0.58 -3.59
CA ASN A 298 -14.84 0.88 -4.54
C ASN A 298 -16.09 0.01 -4.32
N GLY A 299 -15.90 -1.21 -3.82
CA GLY A 299 -16.99 -2.01 -3.27
C GLY A 299 -17.56 -1.46 -1.96
N CYS A 300 -16.76 -0.79 -1.13
CA CYS A 300 -17.22 -0.11 0.09
C CYS A 300 -18.10 1.09 -0.25
N GLN A 301 -17.66 1.91 -1.22
CA GLN A 301 -18.44 3.02 -1.78
C GLN A 301 -19.76 2.53 -2.40
N MET A 302 -19.73 1.46 -3.21
CA MET A 302 -20.94 0.85 -3.78
C MET A 302 -21.89 0.32 -2.69
N PHE A 303 -21.37 -0.39 -1.68
CA PHE A 303 -22.13 -0.89 -0.53
C PHE A 303 -22.81 0.24 0.25
N ALA A 304 -22.12 1.35 0.48
CA ALA A 304 -22.68 2.55 1.11
C ALA A 304 -23.80 3.17 0.27
N ALA A 305 -23.63 3.25 -1.04
CA ALA A 305 -24.64 3.79 -1.96
C ALA A 305 -25.87 2.87 -2.15
N VAL A 306 -25.76 1.55 -1.90
CA VAL A 306 -26.91 0.62 -1.84
C VAL A 306 -27.39 0.29 -0.42
N ALA A 307 -26.92 1.01 0.62
CA ALA A 307 -27.21 0.67 2.01
C ALA A 307 -28.70 0.69 2.38
N ASP A 308 -29.58 1.35 1.59
CA ASP A 308 -31.04 1.30 1.77
C ASP A 308 -31.66 -0.10 1.55
N ILE A 309 -30.94 -1.02 0.89
CA ILE A 309 -31.35 -2.42 0.71
C ILE A 309 -30.51 -3.41 1.53
N ILE A 310 -29.59 -2.92 2.38
CA ILE A 310 -28.80 -3.74 3.31
C ILE A 310 -29.38 -3.59 4.73
N PRO A 311 -30.02 -4.62 5.32
CA PRO A 311 -30.58 -4.53 6.66
C PRO A 311 -29.53 -4.18 7.72
N GLY A 312 -29.78 -3.18 8.57
CA GLY A 312 -28.85 -2.78 9.63
C GLY A 312 -27.71 -1.87 9.17
N ALA A 313 -27.75 -1.34 7.94
CA ALA A 313 -26.80 -0.39 7.37
C ALA A 313 -27.32 1.07 7.34
N GLU A 314 -28.42 1.37 8.03
CA GLU A 314 -29.13 2.66 7.94
C GLU A 314 -28.26 3.83 8.43
N ALA A 315 -27.37 3.57 9.38
CA ALA A 315 -26.44 4.55 9.94
C ALA A 315 -25.13 4.72 9.14
N TRP A 316 -24.92 3.97 8.05
CA TRP A 316 -23.68 4.05 7.28
C TRP A 316 -23.52 5.40 6.55
N PRO A 317 -22.29 5.98 6.54
CA PRO A 317 -21.99 7.19 5.79
C PRO A 317 -21.95 6.91 4.29
N VAL A 318 -21.92 7.97 3.48
CA VAL A 318 -21.32 7.88 2.13
C VAL A 318 -19.82 8.12 2.21
N PHE A 319 -19.07 7.62 1.23
CA PHE A 319 -17.63 7.86 1.13
C PHE A 319 -17.37 8.89 0.01
N THR A 320 -16.78 10.03 0.36
CA THR A 320 -16.59 11.18 -0.52
C THR A 320 -15.11 11.57 -0.60
N ARG A 321 -14.80 12.64 -1.36
CA ARG A 321 -13.45 13.15 -1.61
C ARG A 321 -12.61 13.26 -0.32
N ASN A 322 -11.38 12.73 -0.35
CA ASN A 322 -10.44 12.86 0.76
C ASN A 322 -10.22 14.34 1.13
N ARG A 323 -10.02 14.66 2.42
CA ARG A 323 -9.66 16.00 2.91
C ARG A 323 -8.39 16.56 2.24
N SER A 324 -7.47 15.70 1.78
CA SER A 324 -6.26 16.11 1.05
C SER A 324 -6.56 16.66 -0.36
N GLU A 325 -7.78 16.48 -0.88
CA GLU A 325 -8.17 16.68 -2.28
C GLU A 325 -7.43 15.79 -3.29
N GLN A 326 -6.68 14.80 -2.82
CA GLN A 326 -5.77 13.98 -3.61
C GLN A 326 -6.00 12.48 -3.41
N PHE A 327 -5.54 11.66 -4.36
CA PHE A 327 -5.52 10.20 -4.23
C PHE A 327 -4.40 9.76 -3.29
N GLU A 328 -4.74 8.98 -2.26
CA GLU A 328 -3.78 8.48 -1.27
C GLU A 328 -3.42 7.02 -1.56
N GLY A 329 -2.16 6.79 -1.94
CA GLY A 329 -1.52 5.47 -2.00
C GLY A 329 -0.57 5.31 -0.80
N ARG A 330 -1.01 4.67 0.28
CA ARG A 330 -0.30 4.64 1.57
C ARG A 330 -0.25 3.22 2.15
N LEU A 331 0.75 2.95 2.99
CA LEU A 331 0.65 1.92 4.04
C LEU A 331 0.27 2.64 5.33
N SER A 332 -0.98 2.50 5.77
CA SER A 332 -1.52 3.21 6.93
C SER A 332 -1.69 2.27 8.12
N GLN A 333 -1.52 2.78 9.33
CA GLN A 333 -1.78 2.04 10.56
C GLN A 333 -3.29 2.05 10.87
N VAL A 334 -3.88 0.87 11.12
CA VAL A 334 -5.26 0.76 11.61
C VAL A 334 -5.35 -0.06 12.88
N GLU A 335 -6.38 0.22 13.67
CA GLU A 335 -6.86 -0.60 14.78
C GLU A 335 -8.17 -1.27 14.39
N ILE A 336 -8.29 -2.57 14.67
CA ILE A 336 -9.54 -3.31 14.58
C ILE A 336 -10.35 -3.09 15.85
N LEU A 337 -11.59 -2.63 15.71
CA LEU A 337 -12.46 -2.31 16.83
C LEU A 337 -13.32 -3.52 17.21
N ASP A 338 -13.67 -3.62 18.50
CA ASP A 338 -14.66 -4.59 18.97
C ASP A 338 -16.03 -4.27 18.36
N SER A 339 -16.55 -5.21 17.56
CA SER A 339 -17.72 -5.02 16.71
C SER A 339 -18.32 -6.39 16.34
N PRO A 340 -19.60 -6.47 15.92
CA PRO A 340 -20.21 -7.73 15.52
C PRO A 340 -19.67 -8.29 14.20
N SER A 341 -18.84 -7.55 13.46
CA SER A 341 -18.33 -7.93 12.13
C SER A 341 -17.73 -9.34 12.15
N LEU A 342 -18.34 -10.28 11.42
CA LEU A 342 -17.84 -11.65 11.33
C LEU A 342 -16.41 -11.70 10.78
N PHE A 343 -16.05 -10.74 9.93
CA PHE A 343 -14.71 -10.63 9.35
C PHE A 343 -13.64 -10.32 10.41
N PHE A 344 -13.99 -9.63 11.49
CA PHE A 344 -13.07 -9.22 12.54
C PHE A 344 -13.21 -10.01 13.85
N ALA A 345 -13.92 -11.15 13.82
CA ALA A 345 -14.02 -12.07 14.94
C ALA A 345 -12.64 -12.45 15.50
N GLY A 346 -12.41 -12.16 16.79
CA GLY A 346 -11.13 -12.41 17.47
C GLY A 346 -9.96 -11.52 17.03
N MET A 347 -10.20 -10.47 16.23
CA MET A 347 -9.17 -9.51 15.78
C MET A 347 -9.20 -8.19 16.56
N ALA A 348 -10.22 -7.93 17.38
CA ALA A 348 -10.38 -6.70 18.15
C ALA A 348 -9.11 -6.33 18.97
N GLY A 349 -8.76 -5.05 18.96
CA GLY A 349 -7.54 -4.51 19.57
C GLY A 349 -6.25 -4.73 18.75
N SER A 350 -6.30 -5.47 17.63
CA SER A 350 -5.13 -5.61 16.75
C SER A 350 -4.77 -4.29 16.10
N LYS A 351 -3.48 -3.91 16.14
CA LYS A 351 -2.93 -2.78 15.37
C LYS A 351 -2.15 -3.31 14.18
N LEU A 352 -2.62 -3.06 12.97
CA LEU A 352 -2.09 -3.66 11.75
C LEU A 352 -1.80 -2.58 10.69
N PRO A 353 -0.70 -2.67 9.94
CA PRO A 353 -0.51 -1.85 8.75
C PRO A 353 -1.36 -2.42 7.61
N VAL A 354 -1.96 -1.54 6.79
CA VAL A 354 -2.85 -1.93 5.69
C VAL A 354 -2.67 -1.03 4.47
N ALA A 355 -2.84 -1.59 3.27
CA ALA A 355 -2.78 -0.81 2.04
C ALA A 355 -4.00 0.11 1.92
N VAL A 356 -3.75 1.38 1.62
CA VAL A 356 -4.74 2.41 1.31
C VAL A 356 -4.48 2.90 -0.12
N ALA A 357 -5.55 3.03 -0.91
CA ALA A 357 -5.47 3.33 -2.33
C ALA A 357 -6.77 3.99 -2.85
N HIS A 358 -7.14 5.16 -2.31
CA HIS A 358 -8.41 5.83 -2.65
C HIS A 358 -8.27 7.37 -2.76
N GLY A 359 -9.08 7.98 -3.63
CA GLY A 359 -9.30 9.43 -3.70
C GLY A 359 -10.61 9.91 -3.04
N GLU A 360 -11.54 8.99 -2.79
CA GLU A 360 -12.87 9.28 -2.25
C GLU A 360 -13.18 8.36 -1.05
N GLY A 361 -12.34 8.41 -0.02
CA GLY A 361 -12.46 7.58 1.19
C GLY A 361 -12.95 8.29 2.44
N LEU A 362 -13.33 9.57 2.38
CA LEU A 362 -13.82 10.33 3.54
C LEU A 362 -15.21 9.85 3.94
N ALA A 363 -15.37 9.34 5.16
CA ALA A 363 -16.67 8.97 5.73
C ALA A 363 -17.50 10.21 6.06
N ASP A 364 -18.38 10.61 5.15
CA ASP A 364 -19.14 11.86 5.21
C ASP A 364 -20.55 11.65 5.75
N PHE A 365 -20.69 11.89 7.05
CA PHE A 365 -21.95 11.86 7.79
C PHE A 365 -22.81 13.12 7.60
N SER A 366 -22.34 14.14 6.89
CA SER A 366 -23.15 15.34 6.60
C SER A 366 -24.15 15.08 5.46
N VAL A 367 -23.90 14.06 4.64
CA VAL A 367 -24.73 13.66 3.49
C VAL A 367 -25.67 12.49 3.84
N ARG A 368 -25.19 11.48 4.58
CA ARG A 368 -25.95 10.25 4.92
C ARG A 368 -25.47 9.65 6.25
N GLY A 369 -26.35 8.94 6.95
CA GLY A 369 -25.99 8.09 8.09
C GLY A 369 -26.01 8.82 9.43
N ASP A 370 -25.44 8.19 10.45
CA ASP A 370 -25.33 8.78 11.80
C ASP A 370 -24.06 8.27 12.52
N LEU A 371 -23.12 9.19 12.77
CA LEU A 371 -21.85 8.92 13.44
C LEU A 371 -21.99 8.40 14.88
N ALA A 372 -23.15 8.64 15.53
CA ALA A 372 -23.44 8.19 16.89
C ALA A 372 -23.97 6.75 16.96
N SER A 373 -24.64 6.25 15.92
CA SER A 373 -25.21 4.90 15.88
C SER A 373 -24.52 3.95 14.87
N VAL A 374 -23.66 4.45 14.00
CA VAL A 374 -22.86 3.62 13.08
C VAL A 374 -21.99 2.61 13.83
N VAL A 375 -22.08 1.34 13.43
CA VAL A 375 -21.28 0.27 14.04
C VAL A 375 -19.89 0.28 13.44
N ARG A 376 -18.94 0.86 14.18
CA ARG A 376 -17.55 1.05 13.77
C ARG A 376 -16.79 -0.28 13.88
N ALA A 377 -16.10 -0.68 12.82
CA ALA A 377 -15.39 -1.95 12.72
C ALA A 377 -13.85 -1.78 12.69
N GLY A 378 -13.37 -0.61 12.26
CA GLY A 378 -11.94 -0.28 12.25
C GLY A 378 -11.68 1.22 12.05
N ARG A 379 -10.54 1.68 12.58
CA ARG A 379 -10.09 3.09 12.48
C ARG A 379 -8.61 3.20 12.15
N PHE A 380 -8.21 4.28 11.49
CA PHE A 380 -6.83 4.73 11.42
C PHE A 380 -6.34 5.21 12.80
N ILE A 381 -5.07 4.95 13.08
CA ILE A 381 -4.40 5.37 14.32
C ILE A 381 -3.06 6.05 14.04
N ASP A 382 -2.61 6.92 14.95
CA ASP A 382 -1.31 7.57 14.88
C ASP A 382 -0.17 6.60 15.28
N ALA A 383 1.09 7.06 15.16
CA ALA A 383 2.27 6.29 15.55
C ALA A 383 2.37 5.97 17.06
N PHE A 384 1.48 6.53 17.89
CA PHE A 384 1.37 6.25 19.32
C PHE A 384 0.16 5.35 19.65
N GLY A 385 -0.64 4.98 18.65
CA GLY A 385 -1.83 4.13 18.79
C GLY A 385 -3.11 4.87 19.19
N ASN A 386 -3.15 6.20 19.14
CA ASN A 386 -4.38 6.98 19.36
C ASN A 386 -5.21 7.06 18.06
N PRO A 387 -6.53 7.33 18.11
CA PRO A 387 -7.33 7.60 16.91
C PRO A 387 -6.71 8.72 16.07
N ALA A 388 -6.44 8.47 14.79
CA ALA A 388 -5.75 9.46 13.96
C ALA A 388 -6.67 10.63 13.60
N THR A 389 -6.28 11.83 14.06
CA THR A 389 -6.98 13.10 13.79
C THR A 389 -6.27 13.98 12.76
N THR A 390 -5.01 13.65 12.42
CA THR A 390 -4.18 14.36 11.44
C THR A 390 -3.79 13.46 10.27
N TYR A 391 -3.53 14.08 9.14
CA TYR A 391 -2.97 13.49 7.94
C TYR A 391 -1.43 13.40 8.06
N PRO A 392 -0.76 12.41 7.42
CA PRO A 392 -1.32 11.33 6.61
C PRO A 392 -1.71 10.08 7.41
N ALA A 393 -1.58 10.09 8.75
CA ALA A 393 -1.98 8.98 9.62
C ALA A 393 -3.47 8.63 9.43
N ASN A 394 -4.32 9.66 9.35
CA ASN A 394 -5.66 9.60 8.78
C ASN A 394 -5.61 10.14 7.34
N PRO A 395 -5.51 9.27 6.31
CA PRO A 395 -5.25 9.70 4.94
C PRO A 395 -6.43 10.45 4.29
N ASN A 396 -7.67 10.21 4.73
CA ASN A 396 -8.86 10.82 4.13
C ASN A 396 -9.55 11.88 4.99
N GLY A 397 -9.23 12.00 6.28
CA GLY A 397 -9.83 12.95 7.22
C GLY A 397 -11.13 12.46 7.89
N SER A 398 -11.42 11.15 7.85
CA SER A 398 -12.66 10.60 8.43
C SER A 398 -12.76 10.83 9.95
N PRO A 399 -13.96 11.14 10.48
CA PRO A 399 -14.16 11.35 11.92
C PRO A 399 -13.69 10.15 12.76
N ASP A 400 -13.01 10.43 13.88
CA ASP A 400 -12.42 9.44 14.79
C ASP A 400 -11.49 8.39 14.09
N GLY A 401 -10.96 8.72 12.92
CA GLY A 401 -10.18 7.82 12.07
C GLY A 401 -11.00 6.74 11.35
N LEU A 402 -12.33 6.80 11.35
CA LEU A 402 -13.21 5.74 10.86
C LEU A 402 -12.85 5.29 9.44
N THR A 403 -12.65 3.98 9.24
CA THR A 403 -12.25 3.42 7.94
C THR A 403 -12.95 2.10 7.57
N ALA A 404 -13.63 1.47 8.55
CA ALA A 404 -14.49 0.32 8.33
C ALA A 404 -15.75 0.39 9.20
N VAL A 405 -16.89 -0.01 8.63
CA VAL A 405 -18.21 -0.10 9.27
C VAL A 405 -18.83 -1.47 9.03
N THR A 406 -19.75 -1.89 9.90
CA THR A 406 -20.49 -3.16 9.77
C THR A 406 -21.98 -2.97 10.04
N THR A 407 -22.81 -3.96 9.69
CA THR A 407 -24.23 -4.01 10.08
C THR A 407 -24.38 -4.40 11.54
N ILE A 408 -25.56 -4.11 12.12
CA ILE A 408 -25.90 -4.46 13.51
C ILE A 408 -25.76 -5.98 13.77
N ASP A 409 -26.05 -6.80 12.77
CA ASP A 409 -25.92 -8.27 12.83
C ASP A 409 -24.52 -8.80 12.43
N GLY A 410 -23.59 -7.92 12.04
CA GLY A 410 -22.21 -8.27 11.72
C GLY A 410 -21.97 -8.93 10.36
N ARG A 411 -23.02 -9.18 9.58
CA ARG A 411 -22.92 -9.98 8.34
C ARG A 411 -22.40 -9.21 7.14
N PHE A 412 -22.63 -7.90 7.10
CA PHE A 412 -22.12 -7.04 6.04
C PHE A 412 -21.09 -6.06 6.62
N THR A 413 -19.96 -5.95 5.96
CA THR A 413 -18.87 -5.04 6.34
C THR A 413 -18.43 -4.24 5.11
N ALA A 414 -18.18 -2.96 5.29
CA ALA A 414 -17.69 -2.06 4.26
C ALA A 414 -16.45 -1.36 4.78
N MET A 415 -15.33 -1.44 4.06
CA MET A 415 -14.06 -0.83 4.46
C MET A 415 -13.30 -0.21 3.29
N MET A 416 -12.68 0.96 3.54
CA MET A 416 -11.87 1.66 2.54
C MET A 416 -10.47 1.08 2.30
N PRO A 417 -9.75 0.53 3.31
CA PRO A 417 -8.45 -0.10 3.08
C PRO A 417 -8.57 -1.46 2.39
N HIS A 418 -7.45 -1.93 1.83
CA HIS A 418 -7.34 -3.16 1.05
C HIS A 418 -6.60 -4.28 1.81
N PRO A 419 -7.28 -5.07 2.67
CA PRO A 419 -6.67 -6.19 3.39
C PRO A 419 -6.26 -7.34 2.44
N GLU A 420 -6.94 -7.49 1.31
CA GLU A 420 -6.68 -8.51 0.30
C GLU A 420 -5.39 -8.26 -0.46
N ARG A 421 -5.03 -6.98 -0.67
CA ARG A 421 -3.75 -6.59 -1.29
C ARG A 421 -2.56 -6.88 -0.40
N VAL A 422 -2.76 -6.99 0.91
CA VAL A 422 -1.72 -7.26 1.92
C VAL A 422 -1.94 -8.57 2.67
N ALA A 423 -2.67 -9.53 2.10
CA ALA A 423 -2.97 -10.83 2.71
C ALA A 423 -1.71 -11.68 3.01
N ARG A 424 -0.57 -11.37 2.38
CA ARG A 424 0.73 -12.03 2.59
C ARG A 424 1.78 -11.03 3.05
N ASN A 425 2.72 -11.45 3.90
CA ASN A 425 3.81 -10.56 4.34
C ASN A 425 4.66 -10.04 3.16
N ALA A 426 4.85 -10.86 2.11
CA ALA A 426 5.48 -10.43 0.86
C ALA A 426 4.81 -9.24 0.13
N GLN A 427 3.60 -8.84 0.52
CA GLN A 427 2.85 -7.74 -0.09
C GLN A 427 2.74 -6.51 0.82
N LEU A 428 3.16 -6.61 2.08
CA LEU A 428 3.28 -5.46 2.97
C LEU A 428 4.55 -4.67 2.62
N SER A 429 4.44 -3.35 2.45
CA SER A 429 5.62 -2.50 2.20
C SER A 429 6.59 -2.44 3.39
N LEU A 430 6.12 -2.81 4.59
CA LEU A 430 6.92 -3.00 5.79
C LEU A 430 6.28 -4.13 6.62
N THR A 431 7.08 -5.13 7.01
CA THR A 431 6.65 -6.21 7.91
C THR A 431 7.85 -6.74 8.70
N PRO A 432 7.70 -7.03 10.00
CA PRO A 432 8.72 -7.73 10.79
C PRO A 432 8.64 -9.26 10.61
N ALA A 433 7.60 -9.78 9.96
CA ALA A 433 7.35 -11.21 9.82
C ALA A 433 7.99 -11.80 8.55
N PRO A 434 8.29 -13.11 8.51
CA PRO A 434 8.87 -13.76 7.33
C PRO A 434 8.03 -13.54 6.06
N VAL A 435 8.68 -13.11 4.98
CA VAL A 435 8.09 -12.85 3.65
C VAL A 435 7.24 -14.01 3.13
N GLY A 436 7.63 -15.26 3.42
CA GLY A 436 6.90 -16.46 3.02
C GLY A 436 5.63 -16.76 3.82
N GLN A 437 5.41 -16.10 4.96
CA GLN A 437 4.24 -16.28 5.81
C GLN A 437 3.08 -15.39 5.32
N GLU A 438 1.85 -15.84 5.55
CA GLU A 438 0.65 -15.00 5.43
C GLU A 438 0.70 -13.84 6.43
N SER A 439 0.11 -12.70 6.07
CA SER A 439 0.00 -11.59 7.00
C SER A 439 -1.17 -11.82 7.97
N PRO A 440 -1.26 -11.05 9.06
CA PRO A 440 -2.42 -11.07 9.94
C PRO A 440 -3.76 -10.88 9.18
N TRP A 441 -3.79 -10.11 8.09
CA TRP A 441 -5.02 -9.88 7.32
C TRP A 441 -5.62 -11.14 6.70
N GLN A 442 -4.87 -12.23 6.52
CA GLN A 442 -5.45 -13.51 6.07
C GLN A 442 -6.50 -14.06 7.07
N ARG A 443 -6.40 -13.70 8.36
CA ARG A 443 -7.38 -14.03 9.40
C ARG A 443 -8.79 -13.55 9.05
N MET A 444 -8.92 -12.42 8.36
CA MET A 444 -10.21 -11.81 8.00
C MET A 444 -11.02 -12.74 7.07
N PHE A 445 -10.36 -13.31 6.07
CA PHE A 445 -10.98 -14.24 5.11
C PHE A 445 -11.22 -15.61 5.74
N ARG A 446 -10.32 -16.05 6.63
CA ARG A 446 -10.52 -17.26 7.44
C ARG A 446 -11.73 -17.17 8.37
N ASN A 447 -11.92 -16.03 9.05
CA ASN A 447 -13.08 -15.80 9.90
C ASN A 447 -14.40 -15.95 9.10
N ALA A 448 -14.45 -15.43 7.87
CA ALA A 448 -15.59 -15.65 6.99
C ALA A 448 -15.79 -17.14 6.65
N ARG A 449 -14.72 -17.92 6.46
CA ARG A 449 -14.85 -19.38 6.25
C ARG A 449 -15.41 -20.07 7.49
N VAL A 450 -14.99 -19.68 8.69
CA VAL A 450 -15.47 -20.26 9.96
C VAL A 450 -16.94 -19.90 10.22
N TRP A 451 -17.40 -18.72 9.81
CA TRP A 451 -18.79 -18.28 10.02
C TRP A 451 -19.84 -19.06 9.21
N VAL A 452 -19.44 -19.70 8.09
CA VAL A 452 -20.36 -20.40 7.18
C VAL A 452 -20.79 -21.79 7.70
N ASP A 453 -20.04 -22.40 8.63
CA ASP A 453 -20.30 -23.74 9.19
C ASP A 453 -20.72 -23.68 10.67
#